data_AF-A0A953RNG0-F1
#
_entry.id   AF-A0A953RNG0-F1
#
_cell.length_a   1.000
_cell.length_b   1.000
_cell.length_c   1.000
_cell.angle_alpha   90.00
_cell.angle_beta   90.00
_cell.angle_gamma   90.00
#
_symmetry.space_group_name_H-M   'P 1'
#
loop_
_entity.id
_entity.type
_entity.pdbx_description
1 polymer ?
#
loop_
_entity_poly.entity_id
_entity_poly.type
_entity_poly.pdbx_seq_one_letter_code
_entity_poly.pdbx_strand_id
1 'polypeptide(L)'
;MNDQPHYGLVESVAGVEQISRIFLNSPQEAGGDLEDVPTRRMDHLLLAEATLLAPVCPSKIICVGRNYREHAAELGNEVPAEPLIFFKPPSSLLAPGAGVRRPPIAERVDYEGELGVVIAKKCYQLAADEDVRPYILGYTCVN
;
A
#
# COMPACT_ATOMS: atom_id res chain seq x y z
N MET A 1 -13.02 -18.32 12.93
CA MET A 1 -13.28 -17.55 11.69
C MET A 1 -13.08 -18.48 10.52
N ASN A 2 -13.85 -18.34 9.43
CA ASN A 2 -13.50 -19.04 8.20
C ASN A 2 -12.12 -18.54 7.75
N ASP A 3 -11.35 -19.37 7.06
CA ASP A 3 -9.97 -19.13 6.62
C ASP A 3 -9.87 -18.06 5.49
N GLN A 4 -10.73 -17.04 5.55
CA GLN A 4 -10.85 -15.98 4.58
C GLN A 4 -10.07 -14.73 5.02
N PRO A 5 -9.48 -13.99 4.08
CA PRO A 5 -8.82 -12.73 4.38
C PRO A 5 -9.84 -11.69 4.87
N HIS A 6 -9.44 -10.92 5.87
CA HIS A 6 -10.22 -9.82 6.43
C HIS A 6 -9.36 -8.55 6.53
N TYR A 7 -9.98 -7.40 6.32
CA TYR A 7 -9.41 -6.12 6.71
C TYR A 7 -9.79 -5.83 8.15
N GLY A 8 -8.82 -5.45 8.97
CA GLY A 8 -8.99 -5.18 10.39
C GLY A 8 -8.57 -3.77 10.77
N LEU A 9 -9.22 -3.20 11.79
CA LEU A 9 -8.75 -1.98 12.44
C LEU A 9 -7.75 -2.36 13.54
N VAL A 10 -6.55 -1.81 13.43
CA VAL A 10 -5.49 -1.95 14.44
C VAL A 10 -5.59 -0.80 15.42
N GLU A 11 -5.64 -1.12 16.71
CA GLU A 11 -5.63 -0.15 17.80
C GLU A 11 -4.46 -0.45 18.74
N SER A 12 -3.82 0.59 19.28
CA SER A 12 -2.82 0.43 20.33
C SER A 12 -3.48 0.59 21.69
N VAL A 13 -3.47 -0.48 22.49
CA VAL A 13 -4.01 -0.47 23.86
C VAL A 13 -2.88 -0.80 24.83
N ALA A 14 -2.54 0.15 25.69
CA ALA A 14 -1.42 0.03 26.63
C ALA A 14 -0.08 -0.36 25.97
N GLY A 15 0.16 0.10 24.73
CA GLY A 15 1.38 -0.18 23.97
C GLY A 15 1.36 -1.51 23.21
N VAL A 16 0.26 -2.26 23.24
CA VAL A 16 0.09 -3.50 22.49
C VAL A 16 -0.85 -3.26 21.32
N GLU A 17 -0.40 -3.62 20.11
CA GLU A 17 -1.22 -3.54 18.91
C GLU A 17 -2.16 -4.74 18.81
N GLN A 18 -3.45 -4.46 18.63
CA GLN A 18 -4.49 -5.47 18.58
C GLN A 18 -5.54 -5.13 17.53
N ILE A 19 -6.16 -6.16 16.98
CA ILE A 19 -7.29 -6.07 16.05
C ILE A 19 -8.57 -6.36 16.84
N SER A 20 -9.48 -5.38 16.90
CA SER A 20 -10.74 -5.47 17.65
C SER A 20 -11.98 -5.44 16.76
N ARG A 21 -11.80 -5.02 15.50
CA ARG A 21 -12.86 -4.85 14.51
C ARG A 21 -12.37 -5.31 13.15
N ILE A 22 -13.29 -5.89 12.39
CA ILE A 22 -13.08 -6.20 10.98
C ILE A 22 -14.08 -5.43 10.13
N PHE A 23 -13.66 -5.04 8.94
CA PHE A 23 -14.55 -4.49 7.93
C PHE A 23 -15.44 -5.59 7.36
N LEU A 24 -16.71 -5.27 7.10
CA LEU A 24 -17.67 -6.18 6.47
C LEU A 24 -17.47 -6.26 4.95
N ASN A 25 -16.89 -5.21 4.36
CA ASN A 25 -16.59 -5.10 2.93
C ASN A 25 -15.11 -4.73 2.75
N SER A 26 -14.62 -4.87 1.53
CA SER A 26 -13.26 -4.45 1.18
C SER A 26 -13.16 -2.91 1.21
N PRO A 27 -12.14 -2.29 1.84
CA PRO A 27 -11.86 -0.86 1.74
C PRO A 27 -11.89 -0.31 0.30
N GLN A 28 -11.47 -1.10 -0.67
CA GLN A 28 -11.46 -0.73 -2.08
C GLN A 28 -12.87 -0.62 -2.68
N GLU A 29 -13.88 -1.21 -2.05
CA GLU A 29 -15.29 -1.10 -2.46
C GLU A 29 -15.95 0.17 -1.87
N ALA A 30 -15.34 0.77 -0.86
CA ALA A 30 -15.87 1.95 -0.17
C ALA A 30 -15.69 3.27 -0.95
N GLY A 31 -14.96 3.26 -2.07
CA GLY A 31 -14.81 4.44 -2.93
C GLY A 31 -14.01 5.59 -2.33
N GLY A 32 -13.28 5.35 -1.23
CA GLY A 32 -12.27 6.27 -0.68
C GLY A 32 -12.59 6.89 0.66
N ASP A 33 -13.77 6.64 1.20
CA ASP A 33 -14.07 6.99 2.58
C ASP A 33 -14.10 5.72 3.44
N LEU A 34 -13.16 5.65 4.39
CA LEU A 34 -13.06 4.54 5.32
C LEU A 34 -13.90 4.73 6.58
N GLU A 35 -14.34 5.96 6.88
CA GLU A 35 -15.06 6.29 8.12
C GLU A 35 -16.43 5.62 8.18
N ASP A 36 -17.09 5.50 7.03
CA ASP A 36 -18.45 4.95 6.90
C ASP A 36 -18.49 3.46 6.57
N VAL A 37 -17.34 2.78 6.46
CA VAL A 37 -17.32 1.37 6.10
C VAL A 37 -17.82 0.53 7.28
N PRO A 38 -18.88 -0.27 7.11
CA PRO A 38 -19.43 -1.07 8.20
C PRO A 38 -18.39 -2.02 8.79
N THR A 39 -18.26 -2.00 10.11
CA THR A 39 -17.39 -2.91 10.86
C THR A 39 -18.17 -3.82 11.79
N ARG A 40 -17.60 -4.98 12.10
CA ARG A 40 -18.08 -5.90 13.12
C ARG A 40 -17.03 -6.06 14.20
N ARG A 41 -17.45 -5.99 15.47
CA ARG A 41 -16.60 -6.33 16.60
C ARG A 41 -16.23 -7.82 16.58
N MET A 42 -15.04 -8.12 17.05
CA MET A 42 -14.57 -9.48 17.27
C MET A 42 -13.84 -9.57 18.61
N ASP A 43 -13.54 -10.78 19.05
CA ASP A 43 -12.59 -10.99 20.14
C ASP A 43 -11.23 -10.40 19.75
N HIS A 44 -10.54 -9.79 20.71
CA HIS A 44 -9.26 -9.16 20.46
C HIS A 44 -8.25 -10.20 19.95
N LEU A 45 -7.63 -9.89 18.81
CA LEU A 45 -6.51 -10.65 18.27
C LEU A 45 -5.26 -9.77 18.36
N LEU A 46 -4.18 -10.28 18.96
CA LEU A 46 -2.92 -9.54 18.95
C LEU A 46 -2.44 -9.42 17.50
N LEU A 47 -1.96 -8.24 17.10
CA LEU A 47 -1.46 -8.04 15.74
C LEU A 47 -0.31 -9.00 15.42
N ALA A 48 0.54 -9.27 16.42
CA ALA A 48 1.65 -10.21 16.32
C ALA A 48 1.23 -11.68 16.11
N GLU A 49 -0.02 -12.03 16.43
CA GLU A 49 -0.58 -13.38 16.20
C GLU A 49 -1.31 -13.48 14.86
N ALA A 50 -1.53 -12.35 14.18
CA ALA A 50 -2.19 -12.31 12.88
C ALA A 50 -1.20 -12.60 11.75
N THR A 51 -1.65 -13.39 10.77
CA THR A 51 -0.95 -13.50 9.48
C THR A 51 -1.32 -12.30 8.62
N LEU A 52 -0.39 -11.35 8.47
CA LEU A 52 -0.59 -10.19 7.60
C LEU A 52 -0.46 -10.58 6.13
N LEU A 53 -1.36 -10.02 5.32
CA LEU A 53 -1.35 -10.14 3.86
C LEU A 53 -0.95 -8.80 3.24
N ALA A 54 -0.81 -8.76 1.91
CA ALA A 54 -0.71 -7.48 1.21
C ALA A 54 -1.95 -6.62 1.53
N PRO A 55 -1.78 -5.33 1.83
CA PRO A 55 -2.87 -4.48 2.33
C PRO A 55 -3.91 -4.14 1.26
N VAL A 56 -3.67 -4.49 -0.01
CA VAL A 56 -4.62 -4.32 -1.12
C VAL A 56 -4.36 -5.33 -2.25
N CYS A 57 -5.37 -5.56 -3.07
CA CYS A 57 -5.29 -6.30 -4.34
C CYS A 57 -5.41 -5.34 -5.55
N PRO A 58 -4.34 -4.64 -5.96
CA PRO A 58 -4.42 -3.64 -7.03
C PRO A 58 -4.49 -4.29 -8.42
N SER A 59 -5.15 -3.63 -9.37
CA SER A 59 -5.15 -4.07 -10.77
C SER A 59 -3.85 -3.77 -11.51
N LYS A 60 -3.04 -2.81 -10.99
CA LYS A 60 -1.76 -2.35 -11.56
C LYS A 60 -0.97 -1.61 -10.48
N ILE A 61 0.35 -1.59 -10.61
CA ILE A 61 1.25 -0.82 -9.73
C ILE A 61 2.05 0.13 -10.63
N ILE A 62 1.91 1.43 -10.37
CA ILE A 62 2.59 2.50 -11.09
C ILE A 62 3.69 3.05 -10.18
N CYS A 63 4.92 3.04 -10.66
CA CYS A 63 6.09 3.48 -9.91
C CYS A 63 6.63 4.77 -10.52
N VAL A 64 7.31 5.59 -9.71
CA VAL A 64 7.90 6.87 -10.14
C VAL A 64 9.39 6.89 -9.80
N GLY A 65 10.23 6.85 -10.82
CA GLY A 65 11.68 6.89 -10.65
C GLY A 65 12.19 8.30 -10.34
N ARG A 66 13.25 8.38 -9.53
CA ARG A 66 14.02 9.61 -9.26
C ARG A 66 13.17 10.76 -8.71
N ASN A 67 12.22 10.45 -7.82
CA ASN A 67 11.26 11.41 -7.28
C ASN A 67 11.68 12.03 -5.93
N TYR A 68 12.91 11.80 -5.47
CA TYR A 68 13.47 12.40 -4.26
C TYR A 68 14.66 13.30 -4.63
N ARG A 69 14.50 14.61 -4.40
CA ARG A 69 15.43 15.64 -4.91
C ARG A 69 16.86 15.47 -4.37
N GLU A 70 16.98 15.15 -3.08
CA GLU A 70 18.30 14.95 -2.45
C GLU A 70 18.98 13.69 -2.97
N HIS A 71 18.23 12.59 -3.16
CA HIS A 71 18.77 11.35 -3.71
C HIS A 71 19.17 11.46 -5.19
N ALA A 72 18.43 12.25 -5.99
CA ALA A 72 18.81 12.54 -7.37
C ALA A 72 20.18 13.24 -7.43
N ALA A 73 20.41 14.22 -6.53
CA ALA A 73 21.67 14.95 -6.44
C ALA A 73 22.86 14.07 -5.99
N GLU A 74 22.64 13.13 -5.06
CA GLU A 74 23.68 12.18 -4.58
C GLU A 74 24.23 11.28 -5.71
N LEU A 75 23.38 10.89 -6.65
CA LEU A 75 23.76 10.06 -7.80
C LEU A 75 24.24 10.90 -9.01
N GLY A 76 24.41 12.22 -8.85
CA GLY A 76 24.82 13.13 -9.92
C GLY A 76 23.77 13.31 -11.02
N ASN A 77 22.50 13.05 -10.72
CA ASN A 77 21.40 13.19 -11.67
C ASN A 77 20.57 14.45 -11.37
N GLU A 78 20.10 15.14 -12.41
CA GLU A 78 19.06 16.17 -12.24
C GLU A 78 17.70 15.50 -12.01
N VAL A 79 16.84 16.14 -11.21
CA VAL A 79 15.43 15.73 -11.11
C VAL A 79 14.79 15.93 -12.49
N PRO A 80 14.20 14.89 -13.10
CA PRO A 80 13.58 15.00 -14.42
C PRO A 80 12.50 16.09 -14.46
N ALA A 81 12.38 16.80 -15.59
CA ALA A 81 11.32 17.79 -15.80
C ALA A 81 9.92 17.15 -15.90
N GLU A 82 9.86 15.86 -16.23
CA GLU A 82 8.64 15.05 -16.30
C GLU A 82 8.82 13.76 -15.49
N PRO A 83 7.76 13.25 -14.82
CA PRO A 83 7.87 12.03 -14.04
C PRO A 83 8.31 10.81 -14.86
N LEU A 84 9.31 10.07 -14.37
CA LEU A 84 9.73 8.79 -14.95
C LEU A 84 8.81 7.68 -14.45
N ILE A 85 7.84 7.29 -15.26
CA ILE A 85 6.82 6.31 -14.87
C ILE A 85 7.16 4.92 -15.44
N PHE A 86 7.02 3.89 -14.61
CA PHE A 86 7.11 2.49 -15.02
C PHE A 86 6.11 1.61 -14.27
N PHE A 87 5.96 0.36 -14.72
CA PHE A 87 4.99 -0.59 -14.18
C PHE A 87 5.67 -1.73 -13.44
N LYS A 88 5.07 -2.13 -12.31
CA LYS A 88 5.28 -3.45 -11.71
C LYS A 88 3.98 -4.26 -11.84
N PRO A 89 4.04 -5.55 -12.22
CA PRO A 89 2.85 -6.37 -12.28
C PRO A 89 2.34 -6.64 -10.85
N PRO A 90 1.01 -6.70 -10.61
CA PRO A 90 0.47 -7.07 -9.30
C PRO A 90 0.98 -8.41 -8.77
N SER A 91 1.40 -9.32 -9.65
CA SER A 91 2.02 -10.60 -9.29
C SER A 91 3.40 -10.47 -8.61
N SER A 92 4.01 -9.27 -8.58
CA SER A 92 5.23 -9.03 -7.81
C SER A 92 4.97 -8.68 -6.35
N LEU A 93 3.71 -8.49 -5.93
CA LEU A 93 3.38 -8.17 -4.54
C LEU A 93 3.57 -9.37 -3.64
N LEU A 94 4.15 -9.09 -2.48
CA LEU A 94 4.35 -10.05 -1.41
C LEU A 94 3.66 -9.53 -0.14
N ALA A 95 3.28 -10.44 0.75
CA ALA A 95 2.83 -10.08 2.08
C ALA A 95 3.98 -9.45 2.90
N PRO A 96 3.68 -8.60 3.89
CA PRO A 96 4.69 -8.11 4.82
C PRO A 96 5.48 -9.27 5.44
N GLY A 97 6.82 -9.16 5.42
CA GLY A 97 7.72 -10.19 5.95
C GLY A 97 7.93 -11.43 5.06
N ALA A 98 7.25 -11.53 3.91
CA ALA A 98 7.51 -12.61 2.97
C ALA A 98 8.88 -12.45 2.27
N GLY A 99 9.52 -13.58 1.96
CA GLY A 99 10.87 -13.60 1.41
C GLY A 99 10.92 -13.23 -0.08
N VAL A 100 11.78 -12.28 -0.44
CA VAL A 100 12.09 -11.95 -1.83
C VAL A 100 13.01 -13.03 -2.43
N ARG A 101 12.54 -13.68 -3.49
CA ARG A 101 13.33 -14.70 -4.21
C ARG A 101 14.15 -14.06 -5.32
N ARG A 102 15.48 -13.99 -5.14
CA ARG A 102 16.39 -13.54 -6.19
C ARG A 102 16.38 -14.50 -7.37
N PRO A 103 16.06 -14.06 -8.60
CA PRO A 103 16.16 -14.89 -9.79
C PRO A 103 17.61 -15.32 -10.05
N PRO A 104 17.89 -16.54 -10.55
CA PRO A 104 19.26 -17.01 -10.81
C PRO A 104 20.06 -16.14 -11.78
N ILE A 105 19.39 -15.46 -12.72
CA ILE A 105 20.01 -14.55 -13.69
C ILE A 105 20.43 -13.20 -13.10
N ALA A 106 19.91 -12.84 -11.92
CA ALA A 106 20.19 -11.55 -11.30
C ALA A 106 21.52 -11.58 -10.54
N GLU A 107 22.53 -10.86 -11.04
CA GLU A 107 23.80 -10.64 -10.32
C GLU A 107 23.60 -9.80 -9.06
N ARG A 108 22.70 -8.80 -9.14
CA ARG A 108 22.38 -7.86 -8.08
C ARG A 108 20.86 -7.62 -8.02
N VAL A 109 20.36 -7.51 -6.79
CA VAL A 109 18.99 -7.06 -6.47
C VAL A 109 19.14 -6.04 -5.35
N ASP A 110 18.60 -4.85 -5.58
CA ASP A 110 18.62 -3.74 -4.62
C ASP A 110 17.24 -3.58 -3.97
N TYR A 111 17.23 -2.87 -2.84
CA TYR A 111 16.01 -2.46 -2.14
C TYR A 111 15.73 -0.98 -2.42
N GLU A 112 14.46 -0.62 -2.53
CA GLU A 112 13.99 0.75 -2.74
C GLU A 112 12.78 0.99 -1.84
N GLY A 113 13.01 1.50 -0.63
CA GLY A 113 11.93 1.82 0.29
C GLY A 113 11.15 3.04 -0.18
N GLU A 114 9.86 2.88 -0.48
CA GLU A 114 9.01 3.95 -1.01
C GLU A 114 7.69 4.11 -0.25
N LEU A 115 7.09 5.29 -0.39
CA LEU A 115 5.70 5.56 -0.01
C LEU A 115 4.77 5.08 -1.12
N GLY A 116 3.97 4.05 -0.83
CA GLY A 116 2.89 3.60 -1.70
C GLY A 116 1.63 4.43 -1.49
N VAL A 117 1.07 4.98 -2.57
CA VAL A 117 -0.24 5.64 -2.57
C VAL A 117 -1.29 4.64 -3.07
N VAL A 118 -2.32 4.38 -2.27
CA VAL A 118 -3.39 3.46 -2.63
C VAL A 118 -4.57 4.25 -3.19
N ILE A 119 -4.98 3.95 -4.41
CA ILE A 119 -6.08 4.65 -5.08
C ILE A 119 -7.42 4.02 -4.71
N ALA A 120 -8.36 4.86 -4.29
CA ALA A 120 -9.69 4.48 -3.82
C ALA A 120 -10.73 4.29 -4.92
N LYS A 121 -10.75 5.21 -5.90
CA LYS A 121 -11.78 5.24 -6.94
C LYS A 121 -11.18 5.60 -8.29
N LYS A 122 -11.85 5.17 -9.36
CA LYS A 122 -11.43 5.45 -10.73
C LYS A 122 -11.42 6.96 -10.96
N CYS A 123 -10.30 7.46 -11.46
CA CYS A 123 -10.11 8.84 -11.90
C CYS A 123 -9.60 8.87 -13.34
N TYR A 124 -9.89 9.95 -14.06
CA TYR A 124 -9.41 10.17 -15.43
C TYR A 124 -9.39 11.67 -15.71
N GLN A 125 -8.25 12.18 -16.19
CA GLN A 125 -8.06 13.59 -16.55
C GLN A 125 -8.56 14.57 -15.48
N LEU A 126 -8.07 14.41 -14.25
CA LEU A 126 -8.34 15.36 -13.16
C LEU A 126 -7.82 16.75 -13.55
N ALA A 127 -8.56 17.79 -13.17
CA ALA A 127 -8.10 19.16 -13.40
C ALA A 127 -6.86 19.48 -12.53
N ALA A 128 -6.03 20.40 -12.98
CA ALA A 128 -4.77 20.73 -12.28
C ALA A 128 -4.99 21.30 -10.86
N ASP A 129 -6.16 21.88 -10.60
CA ASP A 129 -6.60 22.45 -9.33
C ASP A 129 -7.60 21.54 -8.58
N GLU A 130 -7.91 20.35 -9.11
CA GLU A 130 -8.84 19.42 -8.48
C GLU A 130 -8.24 18.80 -7.21
N ASP A 131 -9.05 18.71 -6.15
CA ASP A 131 -8.64 18.02 -4.93
C ASP A 131 -8.50 16.52 -5.18
N VAL A 132 -7.27 16.01 -5.09
CA VAL A 132 -6.96 14.59 -5.31
C VAL A 132 -7.23 13.72 -4.09
N ARG A 133 -7.38 14.28 -2.88
CA ARG A 133 -7.53 13.53 -1.64
C ARG A 133 -8.70 12.53 -1.68
N PRO A 134 -9.89 12.87 -2.23
CA PRO A 134 -11.00 11.93 -2.35
C PRO A 134 -10.75 10.73 -3.29
N TYR A 135 -9.63 10.70 -4.01
CA TYR A 135 -9.22 9.57 -4.85
C TYR A 135 -8.18 8.67 -4.20
N ILE A 136 -7.65 9.06 -3.04
CA ILE A 136 -6.63 8.32 -2.29
C ILE A 136 -7.33 7.59 -1.14
N LEU A 137 -7.23 6.26 -1.11
CA LEU A 137 -7.72 5.44 -0.01
C LEU A 137 -6.82 5.60 1.23
N GLY A 138 -5.52 5.74 1.00
CA GLY A 138 -4.52 5.87 2.04
C GLY A 138 -3.13 5.62 1.51
N TYR A 139 -2.21 5.38 2.44
CA TYR A 139 -0.80 5.21 2.16
C TYR A 139 -0.28 3.94 2.82
N THR A 140 0.78 3.35 2.26
CA THR A 140 1.47 2.18 2.80
C THR A 140 2.96 2.30 2.55
N CYS A 141 3.78 1.51 3.25
CA CYS A 141 5.18 1.31 2.88
C CYS A 141 5.27 0.24 1.78
N VAL A 142 6.20 0.42 0.83
CA VAL A 142 6.54 -0.58 -0.20
C VAL A 142 8.05 -0.67 -0.39
N ASN A 143 8.48 -1.78 -0.98
CA ASN A 143 9.84 -2.07 -1.45
C ASN A 143 9.75 -2.79 -2.80
#